data_AF-A0A7I7LH69-F1
#
_entry.id   AF-A0A7I7LH69-F1
#
_cell.length_a   1.000
_cell.length_b   1.000
_cell.length_c   1.000
_cell.angle_alpha   90.00
_cell.angle_beta   90.00
_cell.angle_gamma   90.00
#
_symmetry.space_group_name_H-M   'P 1'
#
loop_
_entity.id
_entity.type
_entity.pdbx_description
1 polymer ?
#
loop_
_entity_poly.entity_id
_entity_poly.type
_entity_poly.pdbx_seq_one_letter_code
_entity_poly.pdbx_strand_id
1 'polypeptide(L)'
;MSAEKRDEIIAMPKGSRPDPSEYLSPEYIQGRLDRFTDGATRFIPESNLDKYGIAQRDGTSFVMPKSEADAMIAGTGGDLRLMEEELGLPEGFLDSNQIVRIDIEDPRQFNLRIPSGNEAGANEQWIPGGRLPTGASEAVVDGGKIPQGDYTVTDVFEEK
;
A
#
# COMPACT_ATOMS: atom_id res chain seq x y z
N MET A 1 5.72 12.23 15.20
CA MET A 1 6.94 12.67 14.49
C MET A 1 6.78 14.13 14.11
N SER A 2 7.84 14.95 14.23
CA SER A 2 7.82 16.35 13.79
C SER A 2 7.97 16.48 12.27
N ALA A 3 7.60 17.63 11.71
CA ALA A 3 7.84 17.93 10.29
C ALA A 3 9.34 17.89 9.96
N GLU A 4 10.19 18.46 10.82
CA GLU A 4 11.64 18.43 10.64
C GLU A 4 12.19 17.00 10.52
N LYS A 5 11.74 16.08 11.40
CA LYS A 5 12.20 14.68 11.34
C LYS A 5 11.70 13.97 10.09
N ARG A 6 10.48 14.27 9.65
CA ARG A 6 9.92 13.75 8.40
C ARG A 6 10.78 14.18 7.21
N ASP A 7 11.08 15.48 7.13
CA ASP A 7 11.81 16.06 6.01
C ASP A 7 13.28 15.59 5.99
N GLU A 8 13.89 15.40 7.17
CA GLU A 8 15.20 14.76 7.34
C GLU A 8 15.23 13.35 6.72
N ILE A 9 14.24 12.50 7.02
CA ILE A 9 14.16 11.13 6.48
C ILE A 9 13.92 11.13 4.97
N ILE A 10 13.06 12.01 4.47
CA ILE A 10 12.77 12.12 3.02
C ILE A 10 14.05 12.48 2.26
N ALA A 11 14.87 13.38 2.81
CA ALA A 11 16.14 13.80 2.22
C ALA A 11 17.23 12.70 2.23
N MET A 12 17.06 11.65 3.03
CA MET A 12 18.00 10.53 3.04
C MET A 12 17.87 9.69 1.76
N PRO A 13 19.01 9.23 1.19
CA PRO A 13 18.99 8.30 0.06
C PRO A 13 18.17 7.04 0.35
N LYS A 14 17.44 6.57 -0.67
CA LYS A 14 16.77 5.27 -0.62
C LYS A 14 17.81 4.17 -0.37
N GLY A 15 17.54 3.30 0.60
CA GLY A 15 18.45 2.26 1.10
C GLY A 15 19.16 2.63 2.40
N SER A 16 19.18 3.91 2.79
CA SER A 16 19.80 4.37 4.05
C SER A 16 18.81 5.03 5.00
N ARG A 17 17.50 4.99 4.70
CA ARG A 17 16.47 5.52 5.61
C ARG A 17 16.39 4.64 6.86
N PRO A 18 16.23 5.22 8.06
CA PRO A 18 16.22 4.48 9.31
C PRO A 18 15.02 3.55 9.41
N ASP A 19 15.11 2.56 10.28
CA ASP A 19 13.95 1.72 10.58
C ASP A 19 12.85 2.56 11.25
N PRO A 20 11.56 2.34 10.94
CA PRO A 20 10.44 3.05 11.57
C PRO A 20 10.48 3.07 13.11
N SER A 21 10.99 2.02 13.76
CA SER A 21 11.13 1.95 15.22
C SER A 21 12.16 2.92 15.80
N GLU A 22 13.06 3.48 14.99
CA GLU A 22 14.04 4.49 15.42
C GLU A 22 13.41 5.88 15.58
N TYR A 23 12.25 6.14 14.97
CA TYR A 23 11.61 7.46 14.95
C TYR A 23 10.10 7.48 15.22
N LEU A 24 9.47 6.31 15.36
CA LEU A 24 8.08 6.14 15.77
C LEU A 24 8.01 5.37 17.09
N SER A 25 7.06 5.73 17.95
CA SER A 25 6.85 4.96 19.18
C SER A 25 6.18 3.61 18.88
N PRO A 26 6.39 2.59 19.72
CA PRO A 26 5.71 1.31 19.59
C PRO A 26 4.18 1.44 19.54
N GLU A 27 3.59 2.33 20.34
CA GLU A 27 2.15 2.57 20.38
C GLU A 27 1.65 3.16 19.06
N TYR A 28 2.42 4.06 18.45
CA TYR A 28 2.09 4.62 17.15
C TYR A 28 2.13 3.54 16.06
N ILE A 29 3.18 2.71 16.05
CA ILE A 29 3.32 1.60 15.11
C ILE A 29 2.13 0.65 15.27
N GLN A 30 1.86 0.19 16.49
CA GLN A 30 0.77 -0.74 16.76
C GLN A 30 -0.58 -0.15 16.32
N GLY A 31 -0.90 1.08 16.72
CA GLY A 31 -2.17 1.73 16.34
C GLY A 31 -2.33 1.94 14.83
N ARG A 32 -1.23 2.03 14.07
CA ARG A 32 -1.27 2.04 12.60
C ARG A 32 -1.57 0.65 12.03
N LEU A 33 -0.88 -0.38 12.54
CA LEU A 33 -1.04 -1.75 12.06
C LEU A 33 -2.39 -2.35 12.45
N ASP A 34 -3.00 -1.89 13.54
CA ASP A 34 -4.35 -2.30 13.96
C ASP A 34 -5.46 -1.91 12.97
N ARG A 35 -5.19 -0.96 12.06
CA ARG A 35 -6.12 -0.65 10.97
C ARG A 35 -6.25 -1.77 9.94
N PHE A 36 -5.30 -2.71 9.91
CA PHE A 36 -5.26 -3.84 8.98
C PHE A 36 -5.83 -5.13 9.60
N THR A 37 -6.53 -5.02 10.73
CA THR A 37 -7.10 -6.20 11.42
C THR A 37 -8.18 -6.89 10.57
N ASP A 38 -8.88 -6.14 9.73
CA ASP A 38 -9.88 -6.67 8.77
C ASP A 38 -9.26 -7.02 7.41
N GLY A 39 -7.93 -7.12 7.34
CA GLY A 39 -7.19 -7.43 6.13
C GLY A 39 -6.56 -6.22 5.45
N ALA A 40 -5.80 -6.52 4.39
CA ALA A 40 -5.08 -5.56 3.59
C ALA A 40 -5.46 -5.69 2.10
N THR A 41 -5.45 -4.57 1.40
CA THR A 41 -5.77 -4.47 -0.02
C THR A 41 -4.61 -3.85 -0.81
N ARG A 42 -4.42 -4.31 -2.03
CA ARG A 42 -3.57 -3.67 -3.05
C ARG A 42 -4.29 -3.63 -4.39
N PHE A 43 -4.11 -2.54 -5.13
CA PHE A 43 -4.54 -2.43 -6.52
C PHE A 43 -3.33 -2.57 -7.45
N ILE A 44 -3.45 -3.41 -8.48
CA ILE A 44 -2.41 -3.59 -9.50
C ILE A 44 -3.04 -3.84 -10.88
N PRO A 45 -2.34 -3.49 -11.96
CA PRO A 45 -2.69 -3.99 -13.29
C PRO A 45 -2.71 -5.53 -13.31
N GLU A 46 -3.75 -6.13 -13.88
CA GLU A 46 -3.86 -7.59 -14.01
C GLU A 46 -2.65 -8.18 -14.75
N SER A 47 -2.21 -7.51 -15.83
CA SER A 47 -1.00 -7.92 -16.57
C SER A 47 0.27 -7.94 -15.72
N ASN A 48 0.38 -7.11 -14.68
CA ASN A 48 1.49 -7.15 -13.75
C ASN A 48 1.37 -8.32 -12.77
N LEU A 49 0.15 -8.61 -12.29
CA LEU A 49 -0.12 -9.79 -11.47
C LEU A 49 0.28 -11.07 -12.20
N ASP A 50 -0.17 -11.24 -13.43
CA ASP A 50 0.10 -12.45 -14.22
C ASP A 50 1.59 -12.65 -14.47
N LYS A 51 2.31 -11.55 -14.68
CA LYS A 51 3.72 -11.59 -15.06
C LYS A 51 4.67 -11.69 -13.87
N TYR A 52 4.35 -11.06 -12.76
CA TYR A 52 5.28 -10.86 -11.64
C TYR A 52 4.73 -11.28 -10.28
N GLY A 53 3.44 -11.62 -10.18
CA GLY A 53 2.75 -11.80 -8.92
C GLY A 53 2.42 -10.48 -8.23
N ILE A 54 2.02 -10.56 -6.95
CA ILE A 54 1.55 -9.40 -6.18
C ILE A 54 2.69 -8.49 -5.68
N ALA A 55 3.95 -8.91 -5.85
CA ALA A 55 5.12 -8.33 -5.21
C ALA A 55 6.02 -7.53 -6.15
N GLN A 56 6.77 -6.60 -5.57
CA GLN A 56 7.86 -5.91 -6.24
C GLN A 56 9.12 -6.78 -6.31
N ARG A 57 10.13 -6.31 -7.05
CA ARG A 57 11.42 -7.01 -7.24
C ARG A 57 12.18 -7.38 -5.97
N ASP A 58 11.90 -6.71 -4.84
CA ASP A 58 12.48 -7.02 -3.53
C ASP A 58 11.59 -7.94 -2.68
N GLY A 59 10.51 -8.46 -3.25
CA GLY A 59 9.54 -9.33 -2.60
C GLY A 59 8.51 -8.61 -1.74
N THR A 60 8.52 -7.27 -1.67
CA THR A 60 7.57 -6.50 -0.85
C THR A 60 6.36 -6.04 -1.66
N SER A 61 5.23 -5.86 -0.96
CA SER A 61 4.03 -5.24 -1.51
C SER A 61 3.55 -4.15 -0.57
N PHE A 62 3.39 -2.94 -1.10
CA PHE A 62 2.62 -1.89 -0.46
C PHE A 62 1.13 -2.25 -0.48
N VAL A 63 0.46 -2.00 0.64
CA VAL A 63 -0.94 -2.32 0.89
C VAL A 63 -1.60 -1.22 1.72
N MET A 64 -2.91 -1.09 1.59
CA MET A 64 -3.78 -0.23 2.42
C MET A 64 -4.80 -1.08 3.20
N PRO A 65 -5.45 -0.57 4.26
CA PRO A 65 -6.50 -1.31 4.95
C PRO A 65 -7.66 -1.65 4.02
N LYS A 66 -8.19 -2.87 4.15
CA LYS A 66 -9.33 -3.33 3.34
C LYS A 66 -10.54 -2.39 3.44
N SER A 67 -10.85 -1.95 4.66
CA SER A 67 -11.95 -1.03 4.94
C SER A 67 -11.80 0.35 4.29
N GLU A 68 -10.56 0.84 4.14
CA GLU A 68 -10.30 2.10 3.43
C GLU A 68 -10.43 1.93 1.92
N ALA A 69 -10.01 0.78 1.38
CA ALA A 69 -10.23 0.46 -0.02
C ALA A 69 -11.74 0.36 -0.33
N ASP A 70 -12.51 -0.30 0.54
CA ASP A 70 -13.98 -0.39 0.42
C ASP A 70 -14.63 1.00 0.44
N ALA A 71 -14.25 1.84 1.41
CA ALA A 71 -14.77 3.20 1.53
C ALA A 71 -14.41 4.09 0.32
N MET A 72 -13.19 3.96 -0.21
CA MET A 72 -12.74 4.68 -1.39
C MET A 72 -13.53 4.26 -2.65
N ILE A 73 -13.73 2.96 -2.89
CA ILE A 73 -14.53 2.48 -4.02
C ILE A 73 -15.98 2.97 -3.90
N ALA A 74 -16.59 2.84 -2.71
CA ALA A 74 -17.95 3.29 -2.47
C ALA A 74 -18.11 4.82 -2.64
N GLY A 75 -17.12 5.60 -2.17
CA GLY A 75 -17.14 7.06 -2.23
C GLY A 75 -16.89 7.63 -3.62
N THR A 76 -16.07 6.96 -4.43
CA THR A 76 -15.77 7.36 -5.81
C THR A 76 -16.87 6.95 -6.79
N GLY A 77 -17.72 5.97 -6.42
CA GLY A 77 -18.79 5.48 -7.29
C GLY A 77 -18.27 4.89 -8.61
N GLY A 78 -17.02 4.42 -8.62
CA GLY A 78 -16.34 3.92 -9.82
C GLY A 78 -15.71 5.01 -10.70
N ASP A 79 -15.59 6.25 -10.23
CA ASP A 79 -14.85 7.30 -10.94
C ASP A 79 -13.34 7.03 -10.89
N LEU A 80 -12.78 6.61 -12.03
CA LEU A 80 -11.36 6.29 -12.19
C LEU A 80 -10.44 7.45 -11.82
N ARG A 81 -10.83 8.70 -12.09
CA ARG A 81 -9.98 9.87 -11.82
C ARG A 81 -9.84 10.08 -10.32
N LEU A 82 -10.95 9.98 -9.59
CA LEU A 82 -10.96 10.13 -8.13
C LEU A 82 -10.22 8.96 -7.46
N MET A 83 -10.35 7.75 -7.98
CA MET A 83 -9.60 6.60 -7.48
C MET A 83 -8.08 6.77 -7.65
N GLU A 84 -7.63 7.30 -8.79
CA GLU A 84 -6.21 7.59 -9.01
C GLU A 84 -5.68 8.61 -8.01
N GLU A 85 -6.43 9.68 -7.76
CA GLU A 85 -6.05 10.72 -6.80
C GLU A 85 -5.90 10.14 -5.38
N GLU A 86 -6.88 9.37 -4.92
CA GLU A 86 -6.88 8.73 -3.59
C GLU A 86 -5.72 7.74 -3.43
N LEU A 87 -5.39 7.02 -4.50
CA LEU A 87 -4.28 6.05 -4.53
C LEU A 87 -2.92 6.69 -4.83
N GLY A 88 -2.87 8.00 -5.14
CA GLY A 88 -1.64 8.69 -5.54
C GLY A 88 -1.07 8.26 -6.90
N LEU A 89 -1.90 7.70 -7.78
CA LEU A 89 -1.51 7.22 -9.11
C LEU A 89 -1.45 8.38 -10.14
N PRO A 90 -0.67 8.24 -11.21
CA PRO A 90 -0.68 9.21 -12.32
C PRO A 90 -2.06 9.27 -12.99
N GLU A 91 -2.42 10.47 -13.46
CA GLU A 91 -3.63 10.66 -14.26
C GLU A 91 -3.61 9.78 -15.52
N GLY A 92 -4.60 8.91 -15.67
CA GLY A 92 -4.86 8.07 -16.85
C GLY A 92 -4.35 6.64 -16.71
N PHE A 93 -3.76 6.34 -15.55
CA PHE A 93 -3.21 5.04 -15.22
C PHE A 93 -4.28 3.93 -15.23
N LEU A 94 -5.43 4.14 -14.61
CA LEU A 94 -6.53 3.17 -14.56
C LEU A 94 -7.30 3.07 -15.88
N ASP A 95 -7.28 4.10 -16.74
CA ASP A 95 -7.91 4.03 -18.07
C ASP A 95 -7.14 3.08 -19.01
N SER A 96 -5.82 3.01 -18.81
CA SER A 96 -4.89 2.29 -19.70
C SER A 96 -4.64 0.84 -19.25
N ASN A 97 -5.22 0.42 -18.13
CA ASN A 97 -4.95 -0.87 -17.50
C ASN A 97 -6.24 -1.47 -16.95
N GLN A 98 -6.44 -2.78 -17.13
CA GLN A 98 -7.39 -3.52 -16.30
C GLN A 98 -6.79 -3.67 -14.90
N ILE A 99 -7.52 -3.22 -13.89
CA ILE A 99 -7.04 -3.14 -12.52
C ILE A 99 -7.77 -4.17 -11.69
N VAL A 100 -7.00 -5.02 -11.03
CA VAL A 100 -7.50 -5.98 -10.07
C VAL A 100 -7.19 -5.53 -8.66
N ARG A 101 -8.14 -5.81 -7.78
CA ARG A 101 -8.01 -5.70 -6.34
C ARG A 101 -7.51 -7.02 -5.78
N ILE A 102 -6.47 -6.94 -4.98
CA ILE A 102 -5.91 -8.05 -4.22
C ILE A 102 -6.26 -7.85 -2.75
N ASP A 103 -7.01 -8.78 -2.16
CA ASP A 103 -7.27 -8.76 -0.72
C ASP A 103 -6.53 -9.90 -0.02
N ILE A 104 -5.88 -9.56 1.09
CA ILE A 104 -5.13 -10.46 1.97
C ILE A 104 -5.84 -10.44 3.33
N GLU A 105 -6.40 -11.58 3.74
CA GLU A 105 -7.25 -11.66 4.94
C GLU A 105 -6.46 -11.48 6.24
N ASP A 106 -5.31 -12.15 6.37
CA ASP A 106 -4.41 -12.00 7.53
C ASP A 106 -3.01 -11.51 7.11
N PRO A 107 -2.86 -10.21 6.83
CA PRO A 107 -1.59 -9.65 6.37
C PRO A 107 -0.47 -9.76 7.42
N ARG A 108 -0.80 -9.93 8.71
CA ARG A 108 0.22 -10.03 9.77
C ARG A 108 1.04 -11.31 9.65
N GLN A 109 0.48 -12.39 9.10
CA GLN A 109 1.22 -13.61 8.78
C GLN A 109 2.34 -13.36 7.75
N PHE A 110 2.19 -12.32 6.94
CA PHE A 110 3.11 -11.95 5.87
C PHE A 110 3.94 -10.72 6.22
N ASN A 111 4.33 -10.58 7.49
CA ASN A 111 5.24 -9.54 7.96
C ASN A 111 4.73 -8.10 7.70
N LEU A 112 3.44 -7.86 7.98
CA LEU A 112 2.85 -6.53 7.94
C LEU A 112 3.62 -5.56 8.84
N ARG A 113 4.10 -4.46 8.26
CA ARG A 113 4.89 -3.44 8.96
C ARG A 113 4.77 -2.07 8.31
N ILE A 114 5.20 -1.04 9.05
CA ILE A 114 5.31 0.32 8.51
C ILE A 114 6.44 0.34 7.46
N PRO A 115 6.23 0.94 6.27
CA PRO A 115 7.29 1.08 5.29
C PRO A 115 8.40 2.00 5.80
N SER A 116 9.63 1.60 5.54
CA SER A 116 10.84 2.40 5.80
C SER A 116 11.14 3.40 4.68
N GLY A 117 10.54 3.19 3.51
CA GLY A 117 10.83 3.92 2.29
C GLY A 117 12.05 3.38 1.55
N ASN A 118 12.66 2.30 2.03
CA ASN A 118 13.74 1.59 1.35
C ASN A 118 13.21 0.51 0.37
N GLU A 119 11.94 0.13 0.49
CA GLU A 119 11.29 -0.89 -0.31
C GLU A 119 11.24 -0.49 -1.80
N ALA A 120 11.35 -1.44 -2.72
CA ALA A 120 11.40 -1.19 -4.15
C ALA A 120 10.22 -0.37 -4.65
N GLY A 121 9.03 -0.56 -4.08
CA GLY A 121 7.81 0.19 -4.40
C GLY A 121 7.76 1.64 -3.89
N ALA A 122 8.63 2.05 -2.96
CA ALA A 122 8.63 3.43 -2.47
C ALA A 122 9.09 4.40 -3.57
N ASN A 123 8.22 5.35 -3.96
CA ASN A 123 8.46 6.34 -5.00
C ASN A 123 8.74 7.75 -4.40
N GLU A 124 8.71 8.79 -5.22
CA GLU A 124 8.95 10.19 -4.79
C GLU A 124 7.84 10.76 -3.90
N GLN A 125 6.65 10.17 -3.92
CA GLN A 125 5.50 10.60 -3.10
C GLN A 125 5.48 9.90 -1.73
N TRP A 126 6.32 8.88 -1.52
CA TRP A 126 6.39 8.17 -0.25
C TRP A 126 6.76 9.14 0.89
N ILE A 127 6.06 9.01 2.01
CA ILE A 127 6.35 9.75 3.25
C ILE A 127 6.50 8.77 4.43
N PRO A 128 7.36 9.08 5.41
CA PRO A 128 7.53 8.22 6.58
C PRO A 128 6.30 8.28 7.49
N GLY A 129 5.96 7.14 8.10
CA GLY A 129 4.91 7.06 9.14
C GLY A 129 3.67 6.25 8.80
N GLY A 130 3.68 5.51 7.68
CA GLY A 130 2.64 4.55 7.30
C GLY A 130 1.35 5.22 6.83
N ARG A 131 1.48 6.25 6.01
CA ARG A 131 0.36 6.98 5.40
C ARG A 131 0.71 7.48 4.01
N LEU A 132 -0.30 7.56 3.15
CA LEU A 132 -0.23 8.32 1.91
C LEU A 132 -0.28 9.83 2.18
N PRO A 133 0.18 10.68 1.25
CA PRO A 133 0.03 12.14 1.34
C PRO A 133 -1.42 12.61 1.55
N THR A 134 -2.39 11.86 1.03
CA THR A 134 -3.85 12.07 1.20
C THR A 134 -4.34 11.75 2.62
N GLY A 135 -3.53 11.07 3.44
CA GLY A 135 -3.83 10.72 4.82
C GLY A 135 -4.31 9.28 5.02
N ALA A 136 -4.62 8.56 3.95
CA ALA A 136 -4.94 7.13 3.97
C ALA A 136 -3.80 6.30 4.58
N SER A 137 -4.13 5.17 5.21
CA SER A 137 -3.13 4.31 5.82
C SER A 137 -2.38 3.45 4.81
N GLU A 138 -1.09 3.27 5.04
CA GLU A 138 -0.23 2.47 4.19
C GLU A 138 0.69 1.59 5.03
N ALA A 139 0.91 0.36 4.58
CA ALA A 139 1.83 -0.60 5.16
C ALA A 139 2.52 -1.41 4.05
N VAL A 140 3.48 -2.26 4.43
CA VAL A 140 4.09 -3.25 3.55
C VAL A 140 4.00 -4.64 4.13
N VAL A 141 3.85 -5.62 3.24
CA VAL A 141 3.93 -7.07 3.52
C VAL A 141 5.02 -7.71 2.66
N ASP A 142 5.47 -8.90 3.05
CA ASP A 142 6.34 -9.76 2.24
C ASP A 142 5.51 -10.45 1.15
N GLY A 143 4.97 -9.67 0.21
CA GLY A 143 4.07 -10.13 -0.85
C GLY A 143 4.58 -11.34 -1.66
N GLY A 144 5.89 -11.41 -1.89
CA GLY A 144 6.50 -12.51 -2.66
C GLY A 144 6.47 -13.86 -1.94
N LYS A 145 6.07 -13.87 -0.65
CA LYS A 145 5.90 -15.09 0.15
C LYS A 145 4.43 -15.48 0.32
N ILE A 146 3.48 -14.70 -0.21
CA ILE A 146 2.06 -14.98 -0.08
C ILE A 146 1.65 -15.98 -1.19
N PRO A 147 1.20 -17.19 -0.83
CA PRO A 147 0.69 -18.15 -1.80
C PRO A 147 -0.56 -17.62 -2.52
N GLN A 148 -0.80 -18.06 -3.76
CA GLN A 148 -1.98 -17.67 -4.54
C GLN A 148 -3.32 -18.03 -3.87
N GLY A 149 -3.33 -19.00 -2.95
CA GLY A 149 -4.52 -19.37 -2.17
C GLY A 149 -4.82 -18.47 -0.98
N ASP A 150 -3.87 -17.60 -0.60
CA ASP A 150 -3.94 -16.77 0.62
C ASP A 150 -4.26 -15.30 0.30
N TYR A 151 -4.61 -15.01 -0.96
CA TYR A 151 -5.20 -13.75 -1.38
C TYR A 151 -6.31 -13.99 -2.40
N THR A 152 -7.28 -13.07 -2.45
CA THR A 152 -8.31 -13.07 -3.50
C THR A 152 -7.98 -12.02 -4.55
N VAL A 153 -8.46 -12.25 -5.77
CA VAL A 153 -8.33 -11.34 -6.90
C VAL A 153 -9.73 -11.00 -7.38
N THR A 154 -10.07 -9.72 -7.41
CA THR A 154 -11.38 -9.24 -7.88
C THR A 154 -11.17 -8.15 -8.90
N ASP A 155 -11.90 -8.19 -10.02
CA ASP A 155 -11.95 -7.07 -10.95
C ASP A 155 -12.71 -5.90 -10.29
N VAL A 156 -12.09 -4.72 -10.29
CA VAL A 156 -12.64 -3.52 -9.65
C VAL A 156 -13.86 -2.96 -10.41
N PHE A 157 -14.00 -3.28 -11.70
CA PHE A 157 -14.97 -2.66 -12.61
C PHE A 157 -16.03 -3.62 -13.17
N GLU A 158 -15.95 -4.93 -12.89
CA GLU A 158 -16.96 -5.91 -13.31
C GLU A 158 -18.19 -6.03 -12.39
N GLU A 159 -18.20 -5.39 -11.21
CA GLU A 159 -19.44 -5.28 -10.41
C GLU A 159 -20.37 -4.19 -10.98
N LYS A 160 -21.02 -4.50 -12.11
CA LYS A 160 -22.23 -3.83 -12.62
C LYS A 160 -23.39 -4.80 -12.74
#